data_AF-A0A1A8QTW9-F1
#
_entry.id   AF-A0A1A8QTW9-F1
#
_cell.length_a   1.000
_cell.length_b   1.000
_cell.length_c   1.000
_cell.angle_alpha   90.00
_cell.angle_beta   90.00
_cell.angle_gamma   90.00
#
_symmetry.space_group_name_H-M   'P 1'
#
loop_
_entity.id
_entity.type
_entity.pdbx_description
1 polymer ?
#
loop_
_entity_poly.entity_id
_entity_poly.type
_entity_poly.pdbx_seq_one_letter_code
_entity_poly.pdbx_strand_id
1 'polypeptide(L)'
;IEDLTQALAGNLCRCTGYRPIVDGCRTFCQEANCCRSNGGTNCCLNGETNPDQPEDEKPQLFDKEELLPLDPTQELIFPPELILMAQTSKPQTLRFYGERMTWVSPVSLEELVQIRTRYPGAPLVMGNTNIGPDIKFKGV
;
A
#
# COMPACT_ATOMS: atom_id res chain seq x y z
N ILE A 1 -2.93 -0.72 13.98
CA ILE A 1 -2.79 0.70 13.53
C ILE A 1 -1.43 0.96 12.88
N GLU A 2 -0.35 0.35 13.37
CA GLU A 2 1.00 0.48 12.78
C GLU A 2 1.01 0.06 11.29
N ASP A 3 0.42 -1.09 10.96
CA ASP A 3 0.30 -1.57 9.57
C ASP A 3 -0.43 -0.57 8.66
N LEU A 4 -1.50 0.06 9.15
CA LEU A 4 -2.25 1.07 8.40
C LEU A 4 -1.41 2.33 8.14
N THR A 5 -0.74 2.83 9.17
CA THR A 5 0.12 4.01 9.03
C THR A 5 1.29 3.73 8.08
N GLN A 6 1.88 2.52 8.16
CA GLN A 6 2.94 2.10 7.25
C GLN A 6 2.44 2.00 5.80
N ALA A 7 1.26 1.41 5.58
CA ALA A 7 0.65 1.36 4.24
C ALA A 7 0.35 2.76 3.67
N LEU A 8 0.01 3.71 4.54
CA LEU A 8 -0.29 5.09 4.15
C LEU A 8 0.95 5.98 3.98
N ALA A 9 2.13 5.56 4.44
CA ALA A 9 3.34 6.41 4.48
C ALA A 9 3.79 6.93 3.10
N GLY A 10 3.48 6.20 2.02
CA GLY A 10 3.76 6.61 0.64
C GLY A 10 2.67 7.45 -0.03
N ASN A 11 1.54 7.72 0.65
CA ASN A 11 0.37 8.37 0.06
C ASN A 11 0.28 9.83 0.50
N LEU A 12 0.29 10.77 -0.45
CA LEU A 12 0.21 12.21 -0.17
C LEU A 12 -1.22 12.74 -0.29
N CYS A 13 -1.68 13.48 0.71
CA CYS A 13 -2.96 14.19 0.69
C CYS A 13 -2.77 15.66 1.06
N ARG A 14 -3.28 16.58 0.24
CA ARG A 14 -3.11 18.03 0.45
C ARG A 14 -4.22 18.69 1.26
N CYS A 15 -5.39 18.04 1.42
CA CYS A 15 -6.59 18.70 1.91
C CYS A 15 -7.03 18.23 3.30
N THR A 16 -7.06 16.92 3.55
CA THR A 16 -7.79 16.36 4.71
C THR A 16 -7.02 16.42 6.04
N GLY A 17 -5.71 16.68 5.99
CA GLY A 17 -4.83 16.53 7.15
C GLY A 17 -4.76 15.10 7.68
N TYR A 18 -5.12 14.10 6.86
CA TYR A 18 -5.14 12.64 7.14
C TYR A 18 -6.06 12.14 8.23
N ARG A 19 -6.41 12.95 9.24
CA ARG A 19 -7.26 12.53 10.36
C ARG A 19 -8.51 11.74 9.94
N PRO A 20 -9.39 12.25 9.03
CA PRO A 20 -10.57 11.49 8.64
C PRO A 20 -10.27 10.21 7.84
N ILE A 21 -9.14 10.14 7.12
CA ILE A 21 -8.72 8.94 6.39
C ILE A 21 -8.30 7.85 7.39
N VAL A 22 -7.48 8.22 8.38
CA VAL A 22 -7.04 7.30 9.43
C VAL A 22 -8.23 6.85 10.29
N ASP A 23 -9.15 7.77 10.62
CA ASP A 23 -10.37 7.44 11.35
C ASP A 23 -11.23 6.43 10.57
N GLY A 24 -11.35 6.59 9.24
CA GLY A 24 -11.98 5.60 8.37
C GLY A 24 -11.25 4.26 8.36
N CYS A 25 -9.92 4.23 8.22
CA CYS A 25 -9.16 2.96 8.26
C CYS A 25 -9.24 2.24 9.61
N ARG A 26 -9.43 2.96 10.72
CA ARG A 26 -9.60 2.36 12.05
C ARG A 26 -10.86 1.53 12.17
N THR A 27 -11.88 1.72 11.34
CA THR A 27 -13.10 0.89 11.38
C THR A 27 -12.82 -0.57 11.04
N PHE A 28 -11.74 -0.85 10.32
CA PHE A 28 -11.27 -2.20 9.97
C PHE A 28 -10.38 -2.85 11.04
N CYS A 29 -9.98 -2.13 12.09
CA CYS A 29 -9.20 -2.69 13.18
C CYS A 29 -10.12 -3.37 14.21
N GLN A 30 -9.75 -4.56 14.69
CA GLN A 30 -10.35 -5.11 15.90
C GLN A 30 -10.12 -4.13 17.06
N GLU A 31 -11.13 -3.95 17.91
CA GLU A 31 -11.13 -2.96 18.98
C GLU A 31 -9.86 -3.02 19.84
N ALA A 32 -8.89 -2.16 19.56
CA ALA A 32 -8.16 -1.57 20.65
C ALA A 32 -9.14 -0.57 21.25
N ASN A 33 -9.64 -0.87 22.45
CA ASN A 33 -10.21 0.10 23.38
C ASN A 33 -9.26 1.31 23.45
N CYS A 34 -9.35 2.23 22.49
CA CYS A 34 -8.46 3.37 22.31
C CYS A 34 -8.61 4.38 23.46
N CYS A 35 -9.55 4.13 24.36
CA CYS A 35 -9.84 4.94 25.54
C CYS A 35 -9.70 4.18 26.88
N ARG A 36 -9.24 2.91 26.94
CA ARG A 36 -9.22 2.16 28.23
C ARG A 36 -7.90 1.52 28.67
N SER A 37 -6.73 2.04 28.30
CA SER A 37 -5.48 1.58 28.94
C SER A 37 -4.50 2.70 29.29
N ASN A 38 -4.57 3.11 30.57
CA ASN A 38 -3.49 3.45 31.49
C ASN A 38 -2.35 4.35 31.01
N GLY A 39 -2.43 5.64 31.40
CA GLY A 39 -1.30 6.56 31.29
C GLY A 39 -1.57 7.99 31.76
N GLY A 40 -2.16 8.16 32.95
CA GLY A 40 -1.89 9.29 33.86
C GLY A 40 -1.91 10.76 33.39
N THR A 41 -2.43 11.11 32.21
CA THR A 41 -2.53 12.51 31.80
C THR A 41 -3.80 12.74 30.98
N ASN A 42 -4.68 13.57 31.52
CA ASN A 42 -5.89 14.07 30.87
C ASN A 42 -5.60 14.54 29.43
N CYS A 43 -5.96 13.73 28.45
CA CYS A 43 -5.92 14.13 27.03
C CYS A 43 -7.07 15.10 26.68
N CYS A 44 -7.98 15.32 27.62
CA CYS A 44 -9.02 16.34 27.56
C CYS A 44 -8.72 17.38 28.66
N LEU A 45 -8.11 18.49 28.29
CA LEU A 45 -8.03 19.64 29.20
C LEU A 45 -9.41 20.28 29.27
N ASN A 46 -9.96 20.23 30.49
CA ASN A 46 -11.04 21.05 31.04
C ASN A 46 -12.48 20.69 30.70
N GLY A 47 -13.12 20.07 31.70
CA GLY A 47 -14.55 20.11 31.94
C GLY A 47 -14.77 19.48 33.31
N GLU A 48 -14.82 20.29 34.36
CA GLU A 48 -15.24 19.84 35.70
C GLU A 48 -16.63 19.21 35.56
N THR A 49 -16.71 17.88 35.63
CA THR A 49 -17.98 17.17 35.55
C THR A 49 -18.72 17.30 36.88
N ASN A 50 -19.64 18.26 36.93
CA ASN A 50 -20.79 18.17 37.83
C ASN A 50 -21.61 16.92 37.46
N PRO A 51 -22.01 16.08 38.44
CA PRO A 51 -22.75 14.85 38.16
C PRO A 51 -24.21 15.07 37.69
N ASP A 52 -24.66 16.32 37.58
CA ASP A 52 -26.03 16.71 37.22
C ASP A 52 -26.17 17.37 35.84
N GLN A 53 -25.16 17.29 34.96
CA GLN A 53 -25.31 17.73 33.57
C GLN A 53 -25.60 16.54 32.66
N PRO A 54 -26.66 16.59 31.81
CA PRO A 54 -26.81 15.60 30.76
C PRO A 54 -25.52 15.62 29.94
N GLU A 55 -24.93 14.44 29.74
CA GLU A 55 -23.79 14.29 28.84
C GLU A 55 -24.26 14.79 27.47
N ASP A 56 -23.89 16.02 27.10
CA ASP A 56 -24.10 16.52 25.73
C ASP A 56 -23.33 15.57 24.82
N GLU A 57 -24.04 14.64 24.20
CA GLU A 57 -23.50 13.70 23.23
C GLU A 57 -22.74 14.50 22.19
N LYS A 58 -21.42 14.39 22.19
CA LYS A 58 -20.59 15.08 21.20
C LYS A 58 -21.09 14.67 19.81
N PRO A 59 -21.37 15.61 18.90
CA PRO A 59 -21.89 15.27 17.59
C PRO A 59 -20.88 14.35 16.87
N GLN A 60 -21.33 13.14 16.55
CA GLN A 60 -20.57 12.20 15.73
C GLN A 60 -20.64 12.66 14.26
N LEU A 61 -19.54 12.56 13.54
CA LEU A 61 -19.46 12.99 12.14
C LEU A 61 -20.00 11.95 11.16
N PHE A 62 -20.11 10.68 11.59
CA PHE A 62 -20.67 9.56 10.84
C PHE A 62 -21.09 8.46 11.82
N ASP A 63 -22.01 7.61 11.38
CA ASP A 63 -22.48 6.43 12.10
C ASP A 63 -21.66 5.21 11.64
N LYS A 64 -21.12 4.43 12.58
CA LYS A 64 -20.27 3.26 12.27
C LYS A 64 -21.11 2.02 11.99
N GLU A 65 -22.29 1.95 12.58
CA GLU A 65 -23.25 0.87 12.51
C GLU A 65 -23.92 0.79 11.13
N GLU A 66 -23.98 1.91 10.40
CA GLU A 66 -24.42 1.97 9.00
C GLU A 66 -23.41 1.37 7.99
N LEU A 67 -22.17 1.10 8.41
CA LEU A 67 -21.14 0.58 7.51
C LEU A 67 -21.37 -0.90 7.20
N LEU A 68 -21.32 -1.25 5.92
CA LEU A 68 -21.37 -2.65 5.50
C LEU A 68 -20.13 -3.40 6.00
N PRO A 69 -20.28 -4.63 6.53
CA PRO A 69 -19.16 -5.43 6.96
C PRO A 69 -18.29 -5.83 5.76
N LEU A 70 -16.98 -5.90 5.97
CA LEU A 70 -16.06 -6.49 5.01
C LEU A 70 -16.30 -7.99 4.94
N ASP A 71 -16.63 -8.50 3.75
CA ASP A 71 -16.68 -9.93 3.45
C ASP A 71 -15.47 -10.32 2.59
N PRO A 72 -14.41 -10.91 3.19
CA PRO A 72 -13.21 -11.30 2.46
C PRO A 72 -13.46 -12.34 1.35
N THR A 73 -14.62 -13.02 1.36
CA THR A 73 -14.96 -14.02 0.34
C THR A 73 -15.44 -13.41 -0.97
N GLN A 74 -15.83 -12.12 -0.96
CA GLN A 74 -16.30 -11.38 -2.13
C GLN A 74 -15.19 -10.54 -2.78
N GLU A 75 -13.94 -10.73 -2.37
CA GLU A 75 -12.78 -10.11 -3.01
C GLU A 75 -12.57 -10.63 -4.45
N LEU A 76 -11.85 -9.84 -5.26
CA LEU A 76 -11.54 -10.23 -6.63
C LEU A 76 -10.75 -11.54 -6.66
N ILE A 77 -11.23 -12.50 -7.44
CA ILE A 77 -10.50 -13.74 -7.68
C ILE A 77 -9.18 -13.45 -8.40
N PHE A 78 -8.14 -14.21 -8.06
CA PHE A 78 -6.92 -14.20 -8.87
C PHE A 78 -7.22 -14.82 -10.25
N PRO A 79 -6.84 -14.17 -11.38
CA PRO A 79 -7.17 -14.66 -12.71
C PRO A 79 -6.69 -16.11 -12.95
N PRO A 80 -7.59 -17.07 -13.23
CA PRO A 80 -7.20 -18.47 -13.40
C PRO A 80 -6.24 -18.71 -14.57
N GLU A 81 -6.31 -17.89 -15.62
CA GLU A 81 -5.39 -17.95 -16.75
C GLU A 81 -3.93 -17.75 -16.33
N LEU A 82 -3.66 -16.80 -15.42
CA LEU A 82 -2.30 -16.55 -14.92
C LEU A 82 -1.76 -17.74 -14.11
N ILE A 83 -2.62 -18.45 -13.38
CA ILE A 83 -2.26 -19.69 -12.67
C ILE A 83 -1.86 -20.76 -13.69
N LEU A 84 -2.69 -20.97 -14.71
CA LEU A 84 -2.42 -21.95 -15.76
C LEU A 84 -1.13 -21.62 -16.52
N MET A 85 -0.92 -20.34 -16.86
CA MET A 85 0.30 -19.89 -17.51
C MET A 85 1.52 -20.19 -16.63
N ALA A 86 1.48 -19.89 -15.34
CA ALA A 86 2.60 -20.15 -14.42
C ALA A 86 2.92 -21.64 -14.24
N GLN A 87 1.91 -22.52 -14.28
CA GLN A 87 2.09 -23.96 -14.07
C GLN A 87 2.47 -24.72 -15.34
N THR A 88 1.95 -24.30 -16.50
CA THR A 88 2.04 -25.07 -17.76
C THR A 88 3.01 -24.48 -18.77
N SER A 89 3.27 -23.18 -18.71
CA SER A 89 4.15 -22.53 -19.68
C SER A 89 5.59 -22.89 -19.40
N LYS A 90 6.33 -23.26 -20.44
CA LYS A 90 7.79 -23.36 -20.36
C LYS A 90 8.35 -21.94 -20.27
N PRO A 91 9.14 -21.60 -19.24
CA PRO A 91 9.79 -20.30 -19.18
C PRO A 91 10.62 -20.09 -20.45
N GLN A 92 10.40 -18.97 -21.12
CA GLN A 92 11.15 -18.56 -22.31
C GLN A 92 11.60 -17.13 -22.13
N THR A 93 12.83 -16.86 -22.58
CA THR A 93 13.35 -15.50 -22.56
C THR A 93 12.61 -14.63 -23.54
N LEU A 94 12.03 -13.55 -23.03
CA LEU A 94 11.25 -12.60 -23.80
C LEU A 94 12.14 -11.45 -24.27
N ARG A 95 11.94 -11.00 -25.51
CA ARG A 95 12.64 -9.85 -26.10
C ARG A 95 11.62 -8.90 -26.70
N PHE A 96 11.60 -7.67 -26.22
CA PHE A 96 10.74 -6.61 -26.75
C PHE A 96 11.62 -5.55 -27.41
N TYR A 97 11.25 -5.17 -28.63
CA TYR A 97 11.97 -4.18 -29.43
C TYR A 97 11.11 -2.93 -29.53
N GLY A 98 11.59 -1.84 -28.92
CA GLY A 98 11.07 -0.50 -29.16
C GLY A 98 11.99 0.27 -30.12
N GLU A 99 11.59 1.50 -30.47
CA GLU A 99 12.35 2.34 -31.40
C GLU A 99 13.78 2.67 -30.91
N ARG A 100 13.95 2.83 -29.60
CA ARG A 100 15.22 3.27 -28.98
C ARG A 100 15.82 2.28 -27.98
N MET A 101 15.09 1.22 -27.65
CA MET A 101 15.44 0.30 -26.56
C MET A 101 15.05 -1.13 -26.92
N THR A 102 15.90 -2.08 -26.53
CA THR A 102 15.54 -3.50 -26.46
C THR A 102 15.42 -3.91 -25.00
N TRP A 103 14.30 -4.52 -24.63
CA TRP A 103 14.09 -5.11 -23.30
C TRP A 103 14.25 -6.62 -23.40
N VAL A 104 15.04 -7.22 -22.50
CA VAL A 104 15.23 -8.65 -22.43
C VAL A 104 14.91 -9.14 -21.03
N SER A 105 13.97 -10.08 -20.92
CA SER A 105 13.61 -10.75 -19.66
C SER A 105 14.12 -12.19 -19.71
N PRO A 106 15.35 -12.47 -19.27
CA PRO A 106 15.89 -13.83 -19.22
C PRO A 106 15.20 -14.65 -18.12
N VAL A 107 15.07 -15.96 -18.37
CA VAL A 107 14.43 -16.89 -17.41
C VAL A 107 15.41 -17.81 -16.69
N SER A 108 16.70 -17.79 -17.07
CA SER A 108 17.75 -18.57 -16.43
C SER A 108 18.94 -17.69 -16.03
N LEU A 109 19.65 -18.11 -14.99
CA LEU A 109 20.86 -17.44 -14.53
C LEU A 109 21.96 -17.48 -15.61
N GLU A 110 22.07 -18.59 -16.33
CA GLU A 110 23.04 -18.75 -17.40
C GLU A 110 22.82 -17.72 -18.51
N GLU A 111 21.58 -17.57 -18.99
CA GLU A 111 21.26 -16.56 -20.01
C GLU A 111 21.48 -15.13 -19.50
N LEU A 112 21.13 -14.85 -18.25
CA LEU A 112 21.38 -13.54 -17.64
C LEU A 112 22.88 -13.21 -17.65
N VAL A 113 23.74 -14.15 -17.26
CA VAL A 113 25.20 -13.96 -17.26
C VAL A 113 25.74 -13.77 -18.67
N GLN A 114 25.24 -14.53 -19.65
CA GLN A 114 25.62 -14.38 -21.06
C GLN A 114 25.23 -13.00 -21.60
N ILE A 115 24.01 -12.52 -21.32
CA ILE A 115 23.53 -11.19 -21.73
C ILE A 115 24.36 -10.10 -21.07
N ARG A 116 24.63 -10.22 -19.77
CA ARG A 116 25.44 -9.26 -19.02
C ARG A 116 26.88 -9.18 -19.53
N THR A 117 27.45 -10.32 -19.93
CA THR A 117 28.78 -10.36 -20.57
C THR A 117 28.77 -9.70 -21.94
N ARG A 118 27.74 -9.94 -22.75
CA ARG A 118 27.62 -9.38 -24.11
C ARG A 118 27.30 -7.88 -24.12
N TYR A 119 26.52 -7.41 -23.16
CA TYR A 119 26.09 -6.01 -23.03
C TYR A 119 26.42 -5.48 -21.63
N PRO A 120 27.72 -5.25 -21.31
CA PRO A 120 28.13 -4.84 -19.97
C PRO A 120 27.57 -3.47 -19.55
N GLY A 121 27.28 -2.59 -20.51
CA GLY A 121 26.65 -1.29 -20.28
C GLY A 121 25.12 -1.34 -20.10
N ALA A 122 24.47 -2.48 -20.37
CA ALA A 122 23.02 -2.60 -20.20
C ALA A 122 22.68 -2.74 -18.70
N PRO A 123 21.80 -1.90 -18.14
CA PRO A 123 21.46 -1.98 -16.73
C PRO A 123 20.60 -3.20 -16.42
N LEU A 124 20.80 -3.81 -15.24
CA LEU A 124 19.90 -4.84 -14.73
C LEU A 124 18.74 -4.18 -13.98
N VAL A 125 17.53 -4.32 -14.51
CA VAL A 125 16.33 -3.69 -13.96
C VAL A 125 15.52 -4.70 -13.14
N MET A 126 15.21 -4.34 -11.89
CA MET A 126 14.27 -5.05 -11.02
C MET A 126 13.08 -4.14 -10.70
N GLY A 127 13.02 -3.57 -9.49
CA GLY A 127 11.93 -2.67 -9.07
C GLY A 127 11.90 -1.31 -9.79
N ASN A 128 12.90 -1.00 -10.62
CA ASN A 128 13.00 0.23 -11.43
C ASN A 128 12.91 1.58 -10.68
N THR A 129 13.04 1.59 -9.36
CA THR A 129 12.92 2.79 -8.51
C THR A 129 14.18 3.68 -8.49
N ASN A 130 15.25 3.29 -9.20
CA ASN A 130 16.47 4.07 -9.35
C ASN A 130 16.67 4.52 -10.81
N ILE A 131 16.69 3.56 -11.73
CA ILE A 131 16.89 3.81 -13.16
C ILE A 131 15.73 4.64 -13.76
N GLY A 132 14.48 4.34 -13.41
CA GLY A 132 13.31 5.06 -13.91
C GLY A 132 13.37 6.58 -13.64
N PRO A 133 13.57 7.02 -12.38
CA PRO A 133 13.80 8.43 -12.06
C PRO A 133 15.00 9.04 -12.80
N ASP A 134 16.11 8.32 -12.92
CA ASP A 134 17.30 8.82 -13.62
C ASP A 134 17.03 9.06 -15.11
N ILE A 135 16.35 8.13 -15.79
CA ILE A 135 15.91 8.32 -17.17
C ILE A 135 14.98 9.54 -17.29
N LYS A 136 14.00 9.67 -16.37
CA LYS A 136 12.98 10.72 -16.43
C LYS A 136 13.54 12.13 -16.18
N PHE A 137 14.46 12.28 -15.24
CA PHE A 137 14.88 13.60 -14.76
C PHE A 137 16.34 13.96 -15.10
N LYS A 138 17.20 12.99 -15.36
CA LYS A 138 18.61 13.23 -15.73
C LYS A 138 18.86 13.04 -17.23
N GLY A 139 17.87 12.58 -18.00
CA GLY A 139 17.98 12.38 -19.44
C GLY A 139 19.00 11.30 -19.83
N VAL A 140 19.24 10.34 -18.93
CA VAL A 140 20.05 9.14 -19.19
C VAL A 140 19.24 8.13 -20.00
#